data_AF-A0A7C1TMI9-F1
#
_entry.id   AF-A0A7C1TMI9-F1
#
_cell.length_a   1.000
_cell.length_b   1.000
_cell.length_c   1.000
_cell.angle_alpha   90.00
_cell.angle_beta   90.00
_cell.angle_gamma   90.00
#
_symmetry.space_group_name_H-M   'P 1'
#
loop_
_entity.id
_entity.type
_entity.pdbx_description
1 polymer ?
#
loop_
_entity_poly.entity_id
_entity_poly.type
_entity_poly.pdbx_seq_one_letter_code
_entity_poly.pdbx_strand_id
1 'polypeptide(L)'
;GDTVKIHLTNLERAEDEVHGFAMYGHNVQLSLEPGKTASATFVADKPGVYPYYCTEFCSALHLEMQGYLLVKPKGYKATKVKMEEGVTYTKADYEKQVKTNLETQKVIDQVVAFITSHNYKDFPTVVALVEDATDQLAFAKDARAKAEAAAAKGDWNNAMLWANQWWQYQVKAADLGLRAKTYLEEHGAKKIK
;
A
#
# COMPACT_ATOMS: atom_id res chain seq x y z
N GLY A 1 21.95 19.80 -8.04
CA GLY A 1 21.33 20.96 -8.69
C GLY A 1 20.53 20.55 -9.89
N ASP A 2 19.93 19.35 -9.88
CA ASP A 2 19.10 18.87 -10.98
C ASP A 2 17.68 19.39 -10.78
N THR A 3 17.00 19.74 -11.87
CA THR A 3 15.57 20.03 -11.84
C THR A 3 14.83 18.70 -11.88
N VAL A 4 14.11 18.41 -10.80
CA VAL A 4 13.32 17.19 -10.66
C VAL A 4 11.86 17.55 -10.89
N LYS A 5 11.21 16.85 -11.81
CA LYS A 5 9.77 16.92 -12.02
C LYS A 5 9.15 15.59 -11.62
N ILE A 6 8.25 15.64 -10.65
CA ILE A 6 7.52 14.50 -10.15
C ILE A 6 6.11 14.56 -10.75
N HIS A 7 5.65 13.43 -11.29
CA HIS A 7 4.28 13.20 -11.76
C HIS A 7 3.69 12.07 -10.90
N LEU A 8 2.67 12.37 -10.11
CA LEU A 8 1.96 11.39 -9.29
C LEU A 8 0.52 11.27 -9.78
N THR A 9 0.02 10.03 -9.82
CA THR A 9 -1.39 9.72 -10.11
C THR A 9 -1.94 8.90 -8.96
N ASN A 10 -3.08 9.31 -8.42
CA ASN A 10 -3.87 8.47 -7.53
C ASN A 10 -4.68 7.47 -8.37
N LEU A 11 -4.51 6.18 -8.12
CA LEU A 11 -5.16 5.10 -8.88
C LEU A 11 -6.40 4.54 -8.18
N GLU A 12 -6.70 5.01 -6.97
CA GLU A 12 -7.89 4.60 -6.21
C GLU A 12 -9.16 5.19 -6.85
N ARG A 13 -10.30 4.60 -6.49
CA ARG A 13 -11.65 4.98 -6.96
C ARG A 13 -12.54 5.41 -5.80
N ALA A 14 -12.28 4.92 -4.61
CA ALA A 14 -12.99 5.28 -3.40
C ALA A 14 -12.79 6.77 -3.06
N GLU A 15 -13.90 7.50 -2.90
CA GLU A 15 -13.91 8.97 -2.71
C GLU A 15 -13.12 9.42 -1.47
N ASP A 16 -13.06 8.58 -0.43
CA ASP A 16 -12.34 8.83 0.81
C ASP A 16 -10.84 8.45 0.75
N GLU A 17 -10.33 7.99 -0.40
CA GLU A 17 -8.91 7.64 -0.59
C GLU A 17 -8.12 8.77 -1.27
N VAL A 18 -8.19 9.96 -0.70
CA VAL A 18 -7.32 11.08 -1.09
C VAL A 18 -5.91 10.83 -0.57
N HIS A 19 -4.91 11.02 -1.45
CA HIS A 19 -3.50 10.93 -1.07
C HIS A 19 -2.82 12.29 -1.05
N GLY A 20 -1.94 12.47 -0.07
CA GLY A 20 -1.01 13.58 0.00
C GLY A 20 0.38 13.19 -0.49
N PHE A 21 1.16 14.18 -0.92
CA PHE A 21 2.61 14.03 -1.12
C PHE A 21 3.32 15.29 -0.66
N ALA A 22 3.88 15.22 0.54
CA ALA A 22 4.74 16.23 1.12
C ALA A 22 6.18 15.77 1.11
N MET A 23 7.12 16.65 0.81
CA MET A 23 8.55 16.34 0.96
C MET A 23 9.24 17.42 1.78
N TYR A 24 9.95 16.98 2.82
CA TYR A 24 10.75 17.88 3.66
C TYR A 24 11.83 18.59 2.82
N GLY A 25 12.18 19.82 3.19
CA GLY A 25 13.31 20.55 2.61
C GLY A 25 13.06 21.18 1.24
N HIS A 26 11.90 20.95 0.62
CA HIS A 26 11.48 21.58 -0.62
C HIS A 26 10.03 22.05 -0.53
N ASN A 27 9.63 23.04 -1.32
CA ASN A 27 8.24 23.51 -1.39
C ASN A 27 7.39 22.57 -2.27
N VAL A 28 7.29 21.30 -1.86
CA VAL A 28 6.53 20.26 -2.56
C VAL A 28 5.41 19.78 -1.66
N GLN A 29 4.19 20.11 -2.04
CA GLN A 29 2.97 19.63 -1.42
C GLN A 29 1.92 19.38 -2.49
N LEU A 30 1.44 18.14 -2.57
CA LEU A 30 0.37 17.73 -3.49
C LEU A 30 -0.76 17.09 -2.69
N SER A 31 -1.99 17.32 -3.16
CA SER A 31 -3.19 16.58 -2.76
C SER A 31 -3.85 16.01 -4.01
N LEU A 32 -4.09 14.69 -3.98
CA LEU A 32 -4.49 13.88 -5.12
C LEU A 32 -5.79 13.14 -4.79
N GLU A 33 -6.89 13.69 -5.26
CA GLU A 33 -8.18 13.00 -5.34
C GLU A 33 -8.06 11.68 -6.14
N PRO A 34 -8.93 10.70 -5.90
CA PRO A 34 -9.06 9.50 -6.72
C PRO A 34 -9.04 9.81 -8.23
N GLY A 35 -8.20 9.10 -8.98
CA GLY A 35 -8.01 9.29 -10.43
C GLY A 35 -7.22 10.55 -10.86
N LYS A 36 -6.86 11.45 -9.95
CA LYS A 36 -6.15 12.70 -10.28
C LYS A 36 -4.67 12.48 -10.51
N THR A 37 -4.12 13.15 -11.53
CA THR A 37 -2.69 13.37 -11.68
C THR A 37 -2.29 14.76 -11.22
N ALA A 38 -1.27 14.87 -10.38
CA ALA A 38 -0.67 16.13 -9.96
C ALA A 38 0.84 16.11 -10.24
N SER A 39 1.46 17.29 -10.29
CA SER A 39 2.89 17.39 -10.57
C SER A 39 3.55 18.47 -9.73
N ALA A 40 4.77 18.19 -9.27
CA ALA A 40 5.62 19.14 -8.58
C ALA A 40 6.96 19.25 -9.32
N THR A 41 7.53 20.46 -9.36
CA THR A 41 8.87 20.69 -9.89
C THR A 41 9.69 21.42 -8.85
N PHE A 42 10.89 20.92 -8.57
CA PHE A 42 11.81 21.53 -7.61
C PHE A 42 13.26 21.33 -8.07
N VAL A 43 14.18 22.06 -7.45
CA VAL A 43 15.62 21.90 -7.68
C VAL A 43 16.22 21.14 -6.50
N ALA A 44 16.82 19.98 -6.79
CA ALA A 44 17.58 19.19 -5.82
C ALA A 44 18.99 19.78 -5.69
N ASP A 45 19.12 20.92 -5.00
CA ASP A 45 20.33 21.74 -4.93
C ASP A 45 21.34 21.26 -3.88
N LYS A 46 20.87 20.66 -2.78
CA LYS A 46 21.69 20.19 -1.68
C LYS A 46 21.73 18.66 -1.59
N PRO A 47 22.91 18.04 -1.46
CA PRO A 47 23.00 16.61 -1.17
C PRO A 47 22.42 16.28 0.20
N GLY A 48 21.68 15.19 0.30
CA GLY A 48 21.02 14.80 1.54
C GLY A 48 19.93 13.76 1.35
N VAL A 49 19.27 13.42 2.47
CA VAL A 49 18.11 12.53 2.52
C VAL A 49 16.89 13.38 2.85
N TYR A 50 15.88 13.30 1.99
CA TYR A 50 14.66 14.10 2.08
C TYR A 50 13.47 13.17 2.27
N PRO A 51 12.95 13.04 3.51
CA PRO A 51 11.78 12.23 3.75
C PRO A 51 10.56 12.86 3.06
N TYR A 52 9.71 12.01 2.51
CA TYR A 52 8.38 12.36 2.03
C TYR A 52 7.33 11.47 2.69
N TYR A 53 6.12 12.01 2.83
CA TYR A 53 5.03 11.32 3.51
C TYR A 53 3.67 11.69 2.90
N CYS A 54 2.71 10.78 3.04
CA CYS A 54 1.31 11.06 2.75
C CYS A 54 0.72 11.98 3.82
N THR A 55 0.22 13.16 3.46
CA THR A 55 -0.38 14.11 4.41
C THR A 55 -1.87 13.92 4.64
N GLU A 56 -2.54 13.15 3.77
CA GLU A 56 -3.98 12.95 3.81
C GLU A 56 -4.26 11.54 4.33
N PHE A 57 -5.11 11.41 5.35
CA PHE A 57 -5.48 10.10 5.86
C PHE A 57 -6.19 9.30 4.76
N CYS A 58 -5.63 8.15 4.41
CA CYS A 58 -5.97 7.46 3.16
C CYS A 58 -6.29 5.97 3.32
N SER A 59 -6.17 5.38 4.53
CA SER A 59 -6.57 4.02 4.96
C SER A 59 -5.70 3.55 6.14
N ALA A 60 -5.87 2.31 6.59
CA ALA A 60 -5.18 1.63 7.69
C ALA A 60 -3.64 1.68 7.63
N LEU A 61 -3.05 1.80 6.44
CA LEU A 61 -1.59 1.85 6.27
C LEU A 61 -1.05 3.27 5.96
N HIS A 62 -1.78 4.30 6.38
CA HIS A 62 -1.40 5.69 6.14
C HIS A 62 -0.02 6.05 6.72
N LEU A 63 0.32 5.55 7.91
CA LEU A 63 1.59 5.87 8.58
C LEU A 63 2.80 5.22 7.90
N GLU A 64 2.57 4.16 7.14
CA GLU A 64 3.55 3.43 6.36
C GLU A 64 3.82 4.10 5.00
N MET A 65 2.96 5.03 4.55
CA MET A 65 3.11 5.77 3.30
C MET A 65 4.13 6.90 3.41
N GLN A 66 5.36 6.50 3.66
CA GLN A 66 6.53 7.36 3.77
C GLN A 66 7.68 6.79 2.94
N GLY A 67 8.60 7.65 2.56
CA GLY A 67 9.82 7.22 1.90
C GLY A 67 10.88 8.30 1.92
N TYR A 68 11.99 8.02 1.24
CA TYR A 68 13.15 8.91 1.21
C TYR A 68 13.56 9.20 -0.22
N LEU A 69 13.78 10.48 -0.53
CA LEU A 69 14.49 10.92 -1.71
C LEU A 69 15.96 11.18 -1.35
N LEU A 70 16.88 10.45 -1.98
CA LEU A 70 18.32 10.63 -1.80
C LEU A 70 18.87 11.55 -2.90
N VAL A 71 19.34 12.74 -2.52
CA VAL A 71 20.09 13.63 -3.40
C VAL A 71 21.58 13.37 -3.20
N LYS A 72 22.22 12.87 -4.25
CA LYS A 72 23.65 12.53 -4.23
C LYS A 72 24.51 13.75 -4.54
N PRO A 73 25.70 13.89 -3.93
CA PRO A 73 26.63 14.94 -4.31
C PRO A 73 27.14 14.75 -5.74
N LYS A 74 27.56 15.85 -6.38
CA LYS A 74 28.13 15.80 -7.72
C LYS A 74 29.37 14.91 -7.72
N GLY A 75 29.44 13.97 -8.66
CA GLY A 75 30.53 13.00 -8.74
C GLY A 75 30.45 11.87 -7.72
N TYR A 76 29.30 11.68 -7.06
CA TYR A 76 29.07 10.53 -6.18
C TYR A 76 29.35 9.22 -6.92
N LYS A 77 30.38 8.52 -6.48
CA LYS A 77 30.66 7.15 -6.90
C LYS A 77 30.06 6.24 -5.84
N ALA A 78 29.06 5.45 -6.23
CA ALA A 78 28.50 4.45 -5.34
C ALA A 78 29.61 3.46 -4.97
N THR A 79 30.06 3.52 -3.73
CA THR A 79 30.91 2.46 -3.18
C THR A 79 30.03 1.22 -3.12
N LYS A 80 30.49 0.09 -3.66
CA LYS A 80 29.85 -1.21 -3.38
C LYS A 80 30.10 -1.52 -1.90
N VAL A 81 29.29 -0.94 -1.04
CA VAL A 81 29.16 -1.40 0.34
C VAL A 81 28.28 -2.63 0.25
N LYS A 82 28.79 -3.78 0.73
CA LYS A 82 27.91 -4.91 1.03
C LYS A 82 26.95 -4.38 2.09
N MET A 83 25.68 -4.19 1.74
CA MET A 83 24.68 -3.91 2.75
C MET A 83 24.68 -5.09 3.72
N GLU A 84 25.08 -4.84 4.97
CA GLU A 84 24.78 -5.77 6.04
C GLU A 84 23.29 -5.62 6.34
N GLU A 85 22.57 -6.74 6.26
CA GLU A 85 21.16 -6.77 6.63
C GLU A 85 21.07 -6.43 8.12
N GLY A 86 20.41 -5.32 8.46
CA GLY A 86 20.27 -4.89 9.85
C GLY A 86 19.38 -5.82 10.69
N VAL A 87 18.54 -6.61 10.03
CA VAL A 87 17.70 -7.65 10.65
C VAL A 87 17.81 -8.89 9.77
N THR A 88 18.10 -10.04 10.38
CA THR A 88 18.04 -11.34 9.74
C THR A 88 16.79 -12.08 10.20
N TYR A 89 16.04 -12.59 9.24
CA TYR A 89 14.84 -13.37 9.51
C TYR A 89 15.10 -14.86 9.45
N THR A 90 14.39 -15.60 10.28
CA THR A 90 14.41 -17.06 10.29
C THR A 90 13.22 -17.63 9.54
N LYS A 91 13.28 -18.93 9.24
CA LYS A 91 12.12 -19.70 8.77
C LYS A 91 10.91 -19.55 9.72
N ALA A 92 11.15 -19.54 11.03
CA ALA A 92 10.08 -19.44 12.02
C ALA A 92 9.38 -18.07 11.97
N ASP A 93 10.13 -16.99 11.71
CA ASP A 93 9.57 -15.65 11.52
C ASP A 93 8.68 -15.60 10.28
N TYR A 94 9.15 -16.19 9.17
CA TYR A 94 8.38 -16.34 7.94
C TYR A 94 7.10 -17.13 8.15
N GLU A 95 7.17 -18.30 8.78
CA GLU A 95 5.99 -19.13 9.05
C GLU A 95 4.98 -18.42 9.95
N LYS A 96 5.45 -17.65 10.94
CA LYS A 96 4.61 -16.80 11.77
C LYS A 96 3.90 -15.73 10.93
N GLN A 97 4.61 -15.05 10.03
CA GLN A 97 4.01 -14.04 9.15
C GLN A 97 2.99 -14.67 8.20
N VAL A 98 3.31 -15.81 7.58
CA VAL A 98 2.36 -16.54 6.71
C VAL A 98 1.09 -16.92 7.47
N LYS A 99 1.22 -17.37 8.73
CA LYS A 99 0.06 -17.64 9.57
C LYS A 99 -0.83 -16.40 9.73
N THR A 100 -0.24 -15.24 10.04
CA THR A 100 -0.96 -13.97 10.11
C THR A 100 -1.69 -13.68 8.80
N ASN A 101 -1.02 -13.82 7.66
CA ASN A 101 -1.62 -13.55 6.35
C ASN A 101 -2.82 -14.45 6.05
N LEU A 102 -2.73 -15.74 6.42
CA LEU A 102 -3.82 -16.69 6.27
C LEU A 102 -4.99 -16.38 7.21
N GLU A 103 -4.72 -15.89 8.42
CA GLU A 103 -5.75 -15.44 9.36
C GLU A 103 -6.42 -14.15 8.86
N THR A 104 -5.66 -13.19 8.33
CA THR A 104 -6.20 -11.99 7.69
C THR A 104 -7.07 -12.33 6.49
N GLN A 105 -6.68 -13.33 5.69
CA GLN A 105 -7.52 -13.79 4.56
C GLN A 105 -8.88 -14.29 5.02
N LYS A 106 -8.95 -15.03 6.13
CA LYS A 106 -10.25 -15.51 6.66
C LYS A 106 -11.18 -14.36 7.04
N VAL A 107 -10.64 -13.28 7.59
CA VAL A 107 -11.43 -12.07 7.90
C VAL A 107 -11.94 -11.43 6.61
N ILE A 108 -11.08 -11.29 5.60
CA ILE A 108 -11.47 -10.78 4.28
C ILE A 108 -12.61 -11.64 3.69
N ASP A 109 -12.46 -12.96 3.73
CA ASP A 109 -13.46 -13.88 3.17
C ASP A 109 -14.83 -13.74 3.88
N GLN A 110 -14.85 -13.52 5.19
CA GLN A 110 -16.09 -13.24 5.95
C GLN A 110 -16.75 -11.93 5.51
N VAL A 111 -15.96 -10.88 5.31
CA VAL A 111 -16.45 -9.58 4.86
C VAL A 111 -16.97 -9.67 3.42
N VAL A 112 -16.24 -10.34 2.52
CA VAL A 112 -16.68 -10.59 1.14
C VAL A 112 -17.99 -11.38 1.12
N ALA A 113 -18.12 -12.41 1.96
CA ALA A 113 -19.37 -13.18 2.07
C ALA A 113 -20.54 -12.29 2.50
N PHE A 114 -20.32 -11.37 3.45
CA PHE A 114 -21.35 -10.40 3.84
C PHE A 114 -21.75 -9.50 2.68
N ILE A 115 -20.78 -8.80 2.06
CA ILE A 115 -21.03 -7.84 0.96
C ILE A 115 -21.78 -8.53 -0.19
N THR A 116 -21.33 -9.71 -0.61
CA THR A 116 -21.89 -10.43 -1.76
C THR A 116 -23.25 -11.09 -1.48
N SER A 117 -23.66 -11.20 -0.22
CA SER A 117 -25.01 -11.62 0.17
C SER A 117 -26.04 -10.49 0.17
N HIS A 118 -25.59 -9.24 0.01
CA HIS A 118 -26.45 -8.04 -0.07
C HIS A 118 -26.49 -7.45 -1.49
N ASN A 119 -27.46 -6.59 -1.76
CA ASN A 119 -27.59 -5.82 -2.99
C ASN A 119 -26.52 -4.71 -3.14
N TYR A 120 -25.25 -5.00 -2.85
CA TYR A 120 -24.18 -3.99 -2.78
C TYR A 120 -23.99 -3.21 -4.09
N LYS A 121 -24.35 -3.81 -5.23
CA LYS A 121 -24.26 -3.17 -6.56
C LYS A 121 -25.20 -1.98 -6.73
N ASP A 122 -26.21 -1.85 -5.88
CA ASP A 122 -27.12 -0.70 -5.86
C ASP A 122 -26.47 0.54 -5.21
N PHE A 123 -25.28 0.39 -4.60
CA PHE A 123 -24.56 1.42 -3.87
C PHE A 123 -23.23 1.75 -4.55
N PRO A 124 -23.15 2.82 -5.37
CA PRO A 124 -21.95 3.16 -6.13
C PRO A 124 -20.68 3.30 -5.28
N THR A 125 -20.79 3.89 -4.08
CA THR A 125 -19.67 4.00 -3.13
C THR A 125 -19.12 2.63 -2.74
N VAL A 126 -20.01 1.66 -2.50
CA VAL A 126 -19.60 0.29 -2.14
C VAL A 126 -18.99 -0.43 -3.33
N VAL A 127 -19.48 -0.18 -4.54
CA VAL A 127 -18.87 -0.72 -5.77
C VAL A 127 -17.42 -0.23 -5.91
N ALA A 128 -17.16 1.06 -5.74
CA ALA A 128 -15.81 1.61 -5.81
C ALA A 128 -14.87 0.98 -4.76
N LEU A 129 -15.31 0.89 -3.50
CA LEU A 129 -14.55 0.25 -2.41
C LEU A 129 -14.23 -1.22 -2.72
N VAL A 130 -15.19 -1.96 -3.30
CA VAL A 130 -15.01 -3.38 -3.66
C VAL A 130 -14.06 -3.54 -4.85
N GLU A 131 -14.09 -2.64 -5.82
CA GLU A 131 -13.15 -2.64 -6.96
C GLU A 131 -11.72 -2.39 -6.48
N ASP A 132 -11.49 -1.38 -5.65
CA ASP A 132 -10.18 -1.09 -5.07
C ASP A 132 -9.68 -2.27 -4.22
N ALA A 133 -10.54 -2.85 -3.37
CA ALA A 133 -10.17 -4.02 -2.56
C ALA A 133 -9.79 -5.23 -3.44
N THR A 134 -10.47 -5.41 -4.56
CA THR A 134 -10.20 -6.51 -5.51
C THR A 134 -8.84 -6.34 -6.17
N ASP A 135 -8.45 -5.12 -6.53
CA ASP A 135 -7.12 -4.83 -7.08
C ASP A 135 -6.02 -5.07 -6.06
N GLN A 136 -6.22 -4.66 -4.80
CA GLN A 136 -5.27 -4.96 -3.72
C GLN A 136 -5.08 -6.48 -3.56
N LEU A 137 -6.17 -7.25 -3.59
CA LEU A 137 -6.10 -8.71 -3.54
C LEU A 137 -5.45 -9.32 -4.80
N ALA A 138 -5.48 -8.66 -5.95
CA ALA A 138 -4.72 -9.08 -7.12
C ALA A 138 -3.21 -8.90 -6.89
N PHE A 139 -2.77 -7.75 -6.34
CA PHE A 139 -1.37 -7.52 -6.00
C PHE A 139 -0.87 -8.46 -4.89
N ALA A 140 -1.72 -8.79 -3.92
CA ALA A 140 -1.45 -9.76 -2.87
C ALA A 140 -1.02 -11.12 -3.42
N LYS A 141 -1.59 -11.58 -4.55
CA LYS A 141 -1.24 -12.86 -5.17
C LYS A 141 0.19 -12.88 -5.70
N ASP A 142 0.64 -11.80 -6.35
CA ASP A 142 2.01 -11.68 -6.85
C ASP A 142 3.01 -11.59 -5.69
N ALA A 143 2.71 -10.78 -4.66
CA ALA A 143 3.53 -10.68 -3.46
C ALA A 143 3.68 -12.05 -2.76
N ARG A 144 2.57 -12.80 -2.62
CA ARG A 144 2.60 -14.17 -2.08
C ARG A 144 3.49 -15.10 -2.91
N ALA A 145 3.36 -15.08 -4.23
CA ALA A 145 4.18 -15.94 -5.11
C ALA A 145 5.67 -15.64 -4.96
N LYS A 146 6.05 -14.36 -4.85
CA LYS A 146 7.43 -13.94 -4.58
C LYS A 146 7.94 -14.40 -3.21
N ALA A 147 7.09 -14.33 -2.18
CA ALA A 147 7.40 -14.81 -0.84
C ALA A 147 7.68 -16.31 -0.83
N GLU A 148 6.78 -17.11 -1.44
CA GLU A 148 6.92 -18.56 -1.55
C GLU A 148 8.17 -18.95 -2.37
N ALA A 149 8.47 -18.23 -3.46
CA ALA A 149 9.65 -18.47 -4.28
C ALA A 149 10.98 -18.17 -3.56
N ALA A 150 11.01 -17.13 -2.70
CA ALA A 150 12.17 -16.83 -1.86
C ALA A 150 12.34 -17.86 -0.74
N ALA A 151 11.24 -18.24 -0.07
CA ALA A 151 11.24 -19.27 0.96
C ALA A 151 11.73 -20.63 0.44
N ALA A 152 11.34 -21.00 -0.78
CA ALA A 152 11.81 -22.23 -1.43
C ALA A 152 13.33 -22.28 -1.66
N LYS A 153 14.00 -21.10 -1.70
CA LYS A 153 15.45 -20.97 -1.83
C LYS A 153 16.16 -20.82 -0.46
N GLY A 154 15.42 -20.81 0.64
CA GLY A 154 15.95 -20.51 1.97
C GLY A 154 16.36 -19.04 2.15
N ASP A 155 15.91 -18.15 1.27
CA ASP A 155 16.15 -16.71 1.35
C ASP A 155 15.09 -16.06 2.25
N TRP A 156 15.28 -16.19 3.56
CA TRP A 156 14.28 -15.80 4.56
C TRP A 156 14.05 -14.30 4.63
N ASN A 157 15.03 -13.47 4.28
CA ASN A 157 14.87 -12.02 4.28
C ASN A 157 13.97 -11.57 3.13
N ASN A 158 14.20 -12.08 1.91
CA ASN A 158 13.27 -11.80 0.82
C ASN A 158 11.91 -12.47 1.04
N ALA A 159 11.87 -13.67 1.62
CA ALA A 159 10.60 -14.32 1.96
C ALA A 159 9.78 -13.47 2.93
N MET A 160 10.40 -12.92 3.98
CA MET A 160 9.75 -12.02 4.93
C MET A 160 9.35 -10.69 4.32
N LEU A 161 10.21 -10.08 3.48
CA LEU A 161 9.88 -8.85 2.77
C LEU A 161 8.58 -9.00 1.98
N TRP A 162 8.49 -10.05 1.16
CA TRP A 162 7.33 -10.30 0.32
C TRP A 162 6.11 -10.79 1.11
N ALA A 163 6.30 -11.53 2.20
CA ALA A 163 5.21 -11.92 3.10
C ALA A 163 4.59 -10.71 3.81
N ASN A 164 5.39 -9.73 4.22
CA ASN A 164 4.88 -8.47 4.76
C ASN A 164 4.18 -7.64 3.68
N GLN A 165 4.72 -7.58 2.46
CA GLN A 165 4.03 -6.89 1.36
C GLN A 165 2.68 -7.55 1.02
N TRP A 166 2.62 -8.88 1.03
CA TRP A 166 1.37 -9.64 0.88
C TRP A 166 0.37 -9.23 1.97
N TRP A 167 0.80 -9.19 3.23
CA TRP A 167 -0.04 -8.78 4.35
C TRP A 167 -0.56 -7.35 4.21
N GLN A 168 0.28 -6.40 3.78
CA GLN A 168 -0.13 -5.01 3.61
C GLN A 168 -1.28 -4.86 2.61
N TYR A 169 -1.21 -5.57 1.48
CA TYR A 169 -2.31 -5.59 0.51
C TYR A 169 -3.58 -6.20 1.09
N GLN A 170 -3.47 -7.22 1.94
CA GLN A 170 -4.61 -7.80 2.64
C GLN A 170 -5.21 -6.83 3.67
N VAL A 171 -4.39 -6.11 4.43
CA VAL A 171 -4.86 -5.10 5.41
C VAL A 171 -5.63 -4.01 4.70
N LYS A 172 -5.12 -3.48 3.58
CA LYS A 172 -5.84 -2.49 2.79
C LYS A 172 -7.17 -3.03 2.26
N ALA A 173 -7.18 -4.24 1.71
CA ALA A 173 -8.41 -4.88 1.23
C ALA A 173 -9.43 -5.14 2.35
N ALA A 174 -8.96 -5.53 3.54
CA ALA A 174 -9.82 -5.76 4.71
C ALA A 174 -10.45 -4.46 5.22
N ASP A 175 -9.69 -3.38 5.26
CA ASP A 175 -10.15 -2.05 5.65
C ASP A 175 -11.22 -1.52 4.66
N LEU A 176 -10.95 -1.57 3.36
CA LEU A 176 -11.91 -1.25 2.30
C LEU A 176 -13.19 -2.08 2.41
N GLY A 177 -13.05 -3.40 2.62
CA GLY A 177 -14.17 -4.30 2.81
C GLY A 177 -15.00 -3.98 4.07
N LEU A 178 -14.35 -3.61 5.17
CA LEU A 178 -15.04 -3.25 6.40
C LEU A 178 -15.80 -1.92 6.23
N ARG A 179 -15.20 -0.93 5.58
CA ARG A 179 -15.87 0.33 5.19
C ARG A 179 -17.10 0.04 4.31
N ALA A 180 -16.95 -0.81 3.31
CA ALA A 180 -18.06 -1.27 2.46
C ALA A 180 -19.18 -1.94 3.26
N LYS A 181 -18.83 -2.84 4.18
CA LYS A 181 -19.78 -3.51 5.06
C LYS A 181 -20.56 -2.50 5.92
N THR A 182 -19.86 -1.59 6.60
CA THR A 182 -20.47 -0.56 7.45
C THR A 182 -21.41 0.32 6.64
N TYR A 183 -21.00 0.74 5.45
CA TYR A 183 -21.86 1.53 4.56
C TYR A 183 -23.16 0.81 4.23
N LEU A 184 -23.11 -0.48 3.89
CA LEU A 184 -24.30 -1.29 3.60
C LEU A 184 -25.24 -1.42 4.81
N GLU A 185 -24.68 -1.58 6.01
CA GLU A 185 -25.43 -1.65 7.27
C GLU A 185 -26.16 -0.32 7.57
N GLU A 186 -25.53 0.81 7.27
CA GLU A 186 -26.08 2.15 7.52
C GLU A 186 -27.10 2.61 6.45
N HIS A 187 -26.99 2.11 5.21
CA HIS A 187 -27.76 2.62 4.07
C HIS A 187 -28.88 1.66 3.61
N GLY A 188 -29.30 0.73 4.49
CA GLY A 188 -30.48 -0.10 4.27
C GLY A 188 -30.31 -1.15 3.17
N ALA A 189 -29.10 -1.70 3.00
CA ALA A 189 -28.86 -2.79 2.09
C ALA A 189 -29.71 -4.01 2.44
N LYS A 190 -30.25 -4.68 1.42
CA LYS A 190 -31.11 -5.85 1.56
C LYS A 190 -30.32 -7.11 1.23
N LYS A 191 -30.51 -8.13 2.06
CA LYS A 191 -30.02 -9.47 1.79
C LYS A 191 -30.72 -10.03 0.55
N ILE A 192 -29.95 -10.50 -0.43
CA ILE A 192 -30.42 -11.03 -1.73
C ILE A 192 -30.14 -12.52 -1.91
N LYS A 193 -29.42 -13.14 -0.97
CA LYS A 193 -29.12 -14.57 -0.92
C LYS A 193 -29.26 -15.08 0.51
#